data_AF-A0A367F7L2-F1
#
_entry.id   AF-A0A367F7L2-F1
#
_cell.length_a   1.000
_cell.length_b   1.000
_cell.length_c   1.000
_cell.angle_alpha   90.00
_cell.angle_beta   90.00
_cell.angle_gamma   90.00
#
_symmetry.space_group_name_H-M   'P 1'
#
loop_
_entity.id
_entity.type
_entity.pdbx_description
1 polymer ?
#
loop_
_entity_poly.entity_id
_entity_poly.type
_entity_poly.pdbx_seq_one_letter_code
_entity_poly.pdbx_strand_id
1 'polypeptide(L)'
;MRSRSVRLAVTASAVALLGTLAAAAPAAAAPQHSATGTSSVEQAAAWEFVAWYPNKTQCQNGGAYYLRHGYSNYICELDPMRGWALMVGE
;
A
#
# COMPACT_ATOMS: atom_id res chain seq x y z
N MET A 1 30.58 19.09 -19.25
CA MET A 1 31.73 18.38 -18.62
C MET A 1 31.50 18.31 -17.12
N ARG A 2 31.51 17.09 -16.54
CA ARG A 2 31.65 16.72 -15.10
C ARG A 2 30.51 17.24 -14.18
N SER A 3 29.90 16.44 -13.30
CA SER A 3 30.52 15.54 -12.31
C SER A 3 29.49 14.47 -11.87
N ARG A 4 29.76 13.18 -12.10
CA ARG A 4 30.29 12.19 -11.13
C ARG A 4 29.31 11.77 -10.03
N SER A 5 28.73 10.59 -10.27
CA SER A 5 28.00 9.72 -9.36
C SER A 5 28.79 9.42 -8.08
N VAL A 6 28.09 9.39 -6.95
CA VAL A 6 28.59 8.74 -5.71
C VAL A 6 27.54 7.72 -5.28
N ARG A 7 27.89 6.45 -5.43
CA ARG A 7 27.21 5.29 -4.84
C ARG A 7 27.97 4.95 -3.55
N LEU A 8 27.32 4.89 -2.40
CA LEU A 8 27.77 4.25 -1.14
C LEU A 8 26.57 4.29 -0.18
N ALA A 9 26.24 3.30 0.65
CA ALA A 9 26.66 1.91 0.79
C ALA A 9 25.53 1.23 1.59
N VAL A 10 25.09 0.04 1.18
CA VAL A 10 24.12 -0.77 1.91
C VAL A 10 24.84 -1.41 3.09
N THR A 11 24.49 -1.02 4.31
CA THR A 11 24.92 -1.71 5.54
C THR A 11 23.88 -2.76 5.91
N ALA A 12 24.19 -4.02 5.57
CA ALA A 12 23.47 -5.19 6.06
C ALA A 12 23.89 -5.48 7.51
N SER A 13 22.96 -5.34 8.45
CA SER A 13 23.15 -5.81 9.82
C SER A 13 22.37 -7.12 9.99
N ALA A 14 23.09 -8.23 9.86
CA ALA A 14 22.63 -9.53 10.28
C ALA A 14 22.72 -9.62 11.81
N VAL A 15 21.61 -9.92 12.49
CA VAL A 15 21.63 -10.37 13.89
C VAL A 15 20.99 -11.75 13.94
N ALA A 16 21.79 -12.68 14.47
CA ALA A 16 21.56 -14.10 14.49
C ALA A 16 20.62 -14.55 15.61
N LEU A 17 19.85 -15.60 15.28
CA LEU A 17 19.53 -16.81 16.06
C LEU A 17 19.73 -16.79 17.59
N LEU A 18 18.65 -17.10 18.32
CA LEU A 18 18.54 -17.94 19.54
C LEU A 18 17.04 -17.86 19.93
N GLY A 19 16.18 -18.86 19.75
CA GLY A 19 16.27 -20.24 20.20
C GLY A 19 15.75 -20.33 21.63
N THR A 20 14.54 -20.85 21.87
CA THR A 20 14.19 -21.68 23.05
C THR A 20 12.72 -22.14 23.06
N LEU A 21 12.60 -23.47 23.18
CA LEU A 21 11.61 -24.25 23.93
C LEU A 21 10.13 -24.27 23.53
N ALA A 22 9.73 -25.47 23.10
CA ALA A 22 8.39 -26.01 23.16
C ALA A 22 7.84 -26.04 24.60
N ALA A 23 6.59 -25.64 24.77
CA ALA A 23 5.77 -25.98 25.93
C ALA A 23 4.38 -26.36 25.43
N ALA A 24 3.95 -27.56 25.82
CA ALA A 24 2.70 -28.18 25.44
C ALA A 24 1.47 -27.47 26.03
N ALA A 25 0.32 -27.75 25.39
CA ALA A 25 -1.00 -27.17 25.54
C ALA A 25 -1.53 -26.97 26.97
N PRO A 26 -2.52 -26.08 27.09
CA PRO A 26 -3.84 -26.58 27.47
C PRO A 26 -4.91 -26.18 26.46
N ALA A 27 -5.80 -27.13 26.16
CA ALA A 27 -7.08 -26.85 25.53
C ALA A 27 -7.92 -25.98 26.47
N ALA A 28 -8.12 -24.72 26.09
CA ALA A 28 -9.04 -23.82 26.74
C ALA A 28 -10.23 -23.57 25.80
N ALA A 29 -11.37 -24.15 26.14
CA ALA A 29 -12.65 -23.81 25.56
C ALA A 29 -13.09 -22.44 26.09
N ALA A 30 -13.38 -21.49 25.19
CA ALA A 30 -14.23 -20.30 25.39
C ALA A 30 -14.28 -19.48 24.09
N PRO A 31 -15.20 -18.51 23.96
CA PRO A 31 -16.65 -18.60 23.94
C PRO A 31 -17.19 -18.36 22.52
N GLN A 32 -18.42 -18.75 22.24
CA GLN A 32 -19.11 -18.33 21.01
C GLN A 32 -19.29 -16.81 21.04
N HIS A 33 -18.38 -16.09 20.36
CA HIS A 33 -18.66 -14.72 19.93
C HIS A 33 -19.72 -14.81 18.84
N SER A 34 -20.95 -14.46 19.20
CA SER A 34 -21.92 -13.97 18.23
C SER A 34 -21.22 -12.87 17.44
N ALA A 35 -20.89 -13.16 16.19
CA ALA A 35 -20.47 -12.15 15.24
C ALA A 35 -21.69 -11.23 15.06
N THR A 36 -21.79 -10.22 15.93
CA THR A 36 -22.51 -8.99 15.60
C THR A 36 -21.83 -8.52 14.33
N GLY A 37 -22.46 -8.85 13.21
CA GLY A 37 -22.15 -8.31 11.89
C GLY A 37 -22.28 -6.82 12.00
N THR A 38 -21.21 -6.18 12.46
CA THR A 38 -20.93 -4.81 12.15
C THR A 38 -20.63 -4.91 10.67
N SER A 39 -21.67 -4.78 9.84
CA SER A 39 -21.50 -4.28 8.49
C SER A 39 -20.76 -2.97 8.71
N SER A 40 -19.43 -3.03 8.66
CA SER A 40 -18.62 -1.88 8.37
C SER A 40 -19.26 -1.37 7.10
N VAL A 41 -20.04 -0.29 7.24
CA VAL A 41 -20.27 0.62 6.13
C VAL A 41 -18.85 1.03 5.79
N GLU A 42 -18.26 0.28 4.88
CA GLU A 42 -17.03 0.63 4.21
C GLU A 42 -17.36 2.00 3.67
N GLN A 43 -16.90 3.04 4.37
CA GLN A 43 -16.87 4.38 3.83
C GLN A 43 -16.07 4.19 2.56
N ALA A 44 -16.77 4.08 1.43
CA ALA A 44 -16.16 4.00 0.13
C ALA A 44 -15.22 5.18 0.10
N ALA A 45 -13.91 4.91 0.20
CA ALA A 45 -12.91 5.95 0.12
C ALA A 45 -13.28 6.76 -1.12
N ALA A 46 -13.58 8.05 -0.93
CA ALA A 46 -14.13 8.86 -2.00
C ALA A 46 -13.02 9.08 -3.02
N TRP A 47 -12.95 8.20 -4.01
CA TRP A 47 -11.97 8.27 -5.08
C TRP A 47 -12.37 9.38 -6.04
N GLU A 48 -11.54 10.41 -6.13
CA GLU A 48 -11.68 11.51 -7.09
C GLU A 48 -10.93 11.16 -8.38
N PHE A 49 -11.63 11.19 -9.52
CA PHE A 49 -11.01 11.02 -10.82
C PHE A 49 -10.25 12.29 -11.23
N VAL A 50 -8.98 12.12 -11.63
CA VAL A 50 -8.12 13.23 -12.05
C VAL A 50 -8.00 13.31 -13.57
N ALA A 51 -7.48 12.24 -14.19
CA ALA A 51 -7.13 12.25 -15.61
C ALA A 51 -6.89 10.83 -16.16
N TRP A 52 -6.93 10.73 -17.49
CA TRP A 52 -6.51 9.55 -18.25
C TRP A 52 -5.06 9.69 -18.71
N TYR A 53 -4.31 8.60 -18.61
CA TYR A 53 -2.93 8.51 -19.05
C TYR A 53 -2.74 7.37 -20.07
N PRO A 54 -1.87 7.55 -21.08
CA PRO A 54 -1.62 6.55 -22.11
C PRO A 54 -0.87 5.31 -21.60
N ASN A 55 -0.18 5.41 -20.46
CA ASN A 55 0.53 4.29 -19.86
C ASN A 55 0.60 4.40 -18.33
N LYS A 56 0.86 3.25 -17.69
CA LYS A 56 0.88 3.10 -16.24
C LYS A 56 1.89 4.04 -15.56
N THR A 57 3.07 4.22 -16.14
CA THR A 57 4.14 5.04 -15.58
C THR A 57 3.72 6.50 -15.45
N GLN A 58 3.04 7.06 -16.46
CA GLN A 58 2.53 8.42 -16.38
C GLN A 58 1.43 8.56 -15.33
N CYS A 59 0.53 7.58 -15.20
CA CYS A 59 -0.46 7.56 -14.14
C CYS A 59 0.18 7.54 -12.74
N GLN A 60 1.19 6.70 -12.53
CA GLN A 60 1.90 6.60 -11.25
C GLN A 60 2.68 7.87 -10.90
N ASN A 61 3.34 8.48 -11.88
CA ASN A 61 4.02 9.77 -11.68
C ASN A 61 3.03 10.89 -11.33
N GLY A 62 1.84 10.89 -11.96
CA GLY A 62 0.72 11.76 -11.60
C GLY A 62 0.25 11.51 -10.17
N GLY A 63 -0.01 10.27 -9.79
CA GLY A 63 -0.41 9.92 -8.43
C GLY A 63 0.61 10.33 -7.36
N ALA A 64 1.91 10.10 -7.62
CA ALA A 64 2.99 10.54 -6.74
C ALA A 64 3.10 12.07 -6.64
N TYR A 65 2.61 12.83 -7.62
CA TYR A 65 2.44 14.27 -7.48
C TYR A 65 1.36 14.58 -6.45
N TYR A 66 0.17 13.98 -6.53
CA TYR A 66 -0.93 14.25 -5.59
C TYR A 66 -0.63 13.82 -4.15
N LEU A 67 0.09 12.71 -3.95
CA LEU A 67 0.58 12.32 -2.62
C LEU A 67 1.43 13.40 -1.95
N ARG A 68 2.19 14.16 -2.74
CA ARG A 68 3.02 15.27 -2.23
C ARG A 68 2.21 16.54 -1.96
N HIS A 69 0.95 16.59 -2.38
CA HIS A 69 0.06 17.75 -2.26
C HIS A 69 -1.10 17.53 -1.27
N GLY A 70 -1.03 16.47 -0.47
CA GLY A 70 -1.95 16.26 0.66
C GLY A 70 -2.99 15.15 0.47
N TYR A 71 -3.01 14.48 -0.68
CA TYR A 71 -3.82 13.27 -0.84
C TYR A 71 -3.15 12.09 -0.11
N SER A 72 -3.95 11.21 0.51
CA SER A 72 -3.44 10.09 1.29
C SER A 72 -3.09 8.87 0.43
N ASN A 73 -3.80 8.67 -0.67
CA ASN A 73 -3.58 7.55 -1.58
C ASN A 73 -3.93 7.90 -3.04
N TYR A 74 -3.46 7.05 -3.95
CA TYR A 74 -3.87 7.08 -5.35
C TYR A 74 -3.94 5.66 -5.90
N ILE A 75 -4.76 5.47 -6.94
CA ILE A 75 -4.84 4.24 -7.72
C ILE A 75 -4.75 4.54 -9.21
N CYS A 76 -4.21 3.58 -9.94
CA CYS A 76 -4.14 3.59 -11.39
C CYS A 76 -4.96 2.41 -11.92
N GLU A 77 -6.14 2.71 -12.47
CA GLU A 77 -7.06 1.70 -13.00
C GLU A 77 -6.98 1.68 -14.53
N LEU A 78 -6.85 0.49 -15.12
CA LEU A 78 -6.79 0.34 -16.57
C LEU A 78 -8.20 0.23 -17.15
N ASP A 79 -8.61 1.24 -17.89
CA ASP A 79 -9.76 1.18 -18.79
C ASP A 79 -9.28 0.78 -20.20
N PRO A 80 -9.82 -0.31 -20.77
CA PRO A 80 -9.36 -0.84 -22.06
C PRO A 80 -9.65 0.10 -23.26
N MET A 81 -10.56 1.07 -23.10
CA MET A 81 -10.94 2.02 -24.16
C MET A 81 -10.21 3.36 -24.04
N ARG A 82 -9.86 3.79 -22.82
CA ARG A 82 -9.35 5.14 -22.53
C ARG A 82 -7.92 5.18 -21.98
N GLY A 83 -7.38 4.06 -21.50
CA GLY A 83 -6.05 3.96 -20.90
C GLY A 83 -6.09 3.91 -19.37
N TRP A 84 -5.10 4.49 -18.70
CA TRP A 84 -4.97 4.42 -17.24
C TRP A 84 -5.65 5.62 -16.57
N ALA A 85 -6.72 5.39 -15.82
CA ALA A 85 -7.36 6.38 -14.95
C ALA A 85 -6.48 6.59 -13.71
N LEU A 86 -6.14 7.83 -13.43
CA LEU A 86 -5.67 8.23 -12.11
C LEU A 86 -6.86 8.61 -11.25
N MET A 87 -7.00 7.93 -10.12
CA MET A 87 -7.91 8.34 -9.05
C MET A 87 -7.12 8.58 -7.76
N VAL A 88 -7.52 9.59 -7.00
CA VAL A 88 -6.88 10.00 -5.75
C VAL A 88 -7.90 9.94 -4.62
N GLY A 89 -7.46 9.66 -3.40
CA GLY A 89 -8.31 9.65 -2.23
C GLY A 89 -7.66 10.42 -1.08
N GLU A 90 -8.52 11.00 -0.25
CA GLU A 90 -8.14 11.65 1.01
C GLU A 90 -7.90 10.65 2.14
#